data_AF-A0A2H9MQD6-F1
#
_entry.id   AF-A0A2H9MQD6-F1
#
_cell.length_a   1.000
_cell.length_b   1.000
_cell.length_c   1.000
_cell.angle_alpha   90.00
_cell.angle_beta   90.00
_cell.angle_gamma   90.00
#
_symmetry.space_group_name_H-M   'P 1'
#
loop_
_entity.id
_entity.type
_entity.pdbx_description
1 polymer ?
#
loop_
_entity_poly.entity_id
_entity_poly.type
_entity_poly.pdbx_seq_one_letter_code
_entity_poly.pdbx_strand_id
1 'polypeptide(L)'
;MKKKVKLPAGFLYLEKEGVKNSYYLNGKKIFETFPLELKDKISVIICTAKKLKIEKIEQNIINIKKLNILLDIVVIVGNEKDRQSLKRLFKDEFIKVILNKDFQDTVYTSLKMGLRAINPRNSFIVLLFGNQEPLEASTYNEIVKRVLPSNRKIFIPTYEGERGHPLVFSSSLLRDLLSLRKEKGIPYLLRKFKSATEEIALTDKKVLLTVN
;
A
#
# COMPACT_ATOMS: atom_id res chain seq x y z
N MET A 1 -31.00 0.16 1.73
CA MET A 1 -31.83 -1.04 1.46
C MET A 1 -31.44 -2.14 2.44
N LYS A 2 -32.39 -2.69 3.21
CA LYS A 2 -32.14 -3.79 4.15
C LYS A 2 -32.18 -5.13 3.43
N LYS A 3 -31.17 -5.99 3.61
CA LYS A 3 -31.14 -7.34 3.02
C LYS A 3 -30.92 -8.37 4.12
N LYS A 4 -31.83 -9.34 4.24
CA LYS A 4 -31.73 -10.47 5.18
C LYS A 4 -31.24 -11.73 4.46
N VAL A 5 -30.30 -12.43 5.09
CA VAL A 5 -29.74 -13.70 4.58
C VAL A 5 -29.79 -14.73 5.71
N LYS A 6 -30.37 -15.90 5.42
CA LYS A 6 -30.37 -17.05 6.35
C LYS A 6 -29.00 -17.74 6.27
N LEU A 7 -28.39 -18.01 7.42
CA LEU A 7 -27.09 -18.68 7.50
C LEU A 7 -27.27 -20.20 7.70
N PRO A 8 -26.23 -21.04 7.46
CA PRO A 8 -26.35 -22.50 7.47
C PRO A 8 -26.86 -23.11 8.79
N ALA A 9 -26.63 -22.42 9.91
CA ALA A 9 -27.30 -22.74 11.17
C ALA A 9 -28.73 -22.18 11.11
N GLY A 10 -29.74 -23.06 11.06
CA GLY A 10 -31.12 -22.74 10.65
C GLY A 10 -31.84 -21.60 11.39
N PHE A 11 -31.30 -21.13 12.52
CA PHE A 11 -31.83 -20.03 13.32
C PHE A 11 -30.95 -18.77 13.33
N LEU A 12 -29.86 -18.76 12.57
CA LEU A 12 -28.93 -17.66 12.47
C LEU A 12 -29.25 -16.80 11.23
N TYR A 13 -29.44 -15.50 11.44
CA TYR A 13 -29.74 -14.54 10.38
C TYR A 13 -28.70 -13.41 10.36
N LEU A 14 -28.33 -13.00 9.16
CA LEU A 14 -27.59 -11.76 8.92
C LEU A 14 -28.53 -10.72 8.32
N GLU A 15 -28.66 -9.58 8.97
CA GLU A 15 -29.29 -8.39 8.40
C GLU A 15 -28.21 -7.38 8.02
N LYS A 16 -28.22 -6.95 6.76
CA LYS A 16 -27.35 -5.88 6.26
C LYS A 16 -28.14 -4.60 6.10
N GLU A 17 -27.70 -3.54 6.76
CA GLU A 17 -28.22 -2.17 6.63
C GLU A 17 -27.05 -1.21 6.36
N GLY A 18 -26.84 -0.87 5.09
CA GLY A 18 -25.65 -0.12 4.67
C GLY A 18 -24.37 -0.90 4.99
N VAL A 19 -23.51 -0.32 5.83
CA VAL A 19 -22.24 -0.89 6.30
C VAL A 19 -22.39 -1.60 7.64
N LYS A 20 -23.61 -1.80 8.13
CA LYS A 20 -23.87 -2.49 9.39
C LYS A 20 -24.32 -3.92 9.10
N ASN A 21 -23.68 -4.87 9.77
CA ASN A 21 -24.06 -6.27 9.81
C ASN A 21 -24.59 -6.60 11.21
N SER A 22 -25.86 -6.98 11.33
CA SER A 22 -26.46 -7.46 12.58
C SER A 22 -26.73 -8.95 12.48
N TYR A 23 -26.25 -9.71 13.46
CA TYR A 23 -26.41 -11.16 13.56
C TYR A 23 -27.48 -11.49 14.59
N TYR A 24 -28.41 -12.35 14.22
CA TYR A 24 -29.52 -12.76 15.06
C TYR A 24 -29.51 -14.27 15.25
N LEU A 25 -29.78 -14.74 16.47
CA LEU A 25 -30.05 -16.14 16.79
C LEU A 25 -31.44 -16.21 17.40
N ASN A 26 -32.32 -17.07 16.87
CA ASN A 26 -33.71 -17.20 17.31
C ASN A 26 -34.47 -15.86 17.32
N GLY A 27 -34.21 -15.00 16.33
CA GLY A 27 -34.82 -13.67 16.23
C GLY A 27 -34.26 -12.63 17.21
N LYS A 28 -33.42 -13.01 18.17
CA LYS A 28 -32.74 -12.08 19.08
C LYS A 28 -31.40 -11.67 18.49
N LYS A 29 -31.13 -10.37 18.50
CA LYS A 29 -29.83 -9.83 18.07
C LYS A 29 -28.76 -10.28 19.05
N ILE A 30 -27.72 -10.95 18.55
CA ILE A 30 -26.63 -11.48 19.38
C ILE A 30 -25.33 -10.72 19.18
N PHE A 31 -25.13 -10.10 18.02
CA PHE A 31 -23.88 -9.43 17.68
C PHE A 31 -24.12 -8.40 16.59
N GLU A 32 -23.38 -7.29 16.65
CA GLU A 32 -23.33 -6.32 15.56
C GLU A 32 -21.88 -6.10 15.17
N THR A 33 -21.62 -6.12 13.86
CA THR A 33 -20.39 -5.58 13.31
C THR A 33 -20.72 -4.42 12.42
N PHE A 34 -19.88 -3.41 12.49
CA PHE A 34 -19.72 -2.47 11.41
C PHE A 34 -18.50 -3.00 10.66
N PRO A 35 -18.64 -3.73 9.54
CA PRO A 35 -17.51 -3.92 8.64
C PRO A 35 -16.87 -2.55 8.49
N LEU A 36 -15.66 -2.41 9.03
CA LEU A 36 -14.87 -1.20 8.91
C LEU A 36 -14.88 -0.88 7.41
N GLU A 37 -15.58 0.18 7.00
CA GLU A 37 -15.33 0.75 5.70
C GLU A 37 -13.89 1.24 5.80
N LEU A 38 -12.96 0.40 5.36
CA LEU A 38 -11.55 0.75 5.17
C LEU A 38 -11.43 1.65 3.93
N LYS A 39 -12.35 2.62 3.81
CA LYS A 39 -12.21 3.73 2.88
C LYS A 39 -10.92 4.43 3.24
N ASP A 40 -10.20 4.82 2.22
CA ASP A 40 -9.02 5.67 2.34
C ASP A 40 -7.81 5.01 3.01
N LYS A 41 -7.87 3.71 3.30
CA LYS A 41 -6.74 2.98 3.90
C LYS A 41 -5.67 2.68 2.88
N ILE A 42 -4.41 2.81 3.30
CA ILE A 42 -3.25 2.60 2.44
C ILE A 42 -2.41 1.41 2.90
N SER A 43 -1.95 0.62 1.94
CA SER A 43 -0.89 -0.36 2.14
C SER A 43 0.39 0.16 1.51
N VAL A 44 1.52 0.01 2.22
CA VAL A 44 2.82 0.49 1.74
C VAL A 44 3.71 -0.68 1.38
N ILE A 45 4.32 -0.61 0.20
CA ILE A 45 5.32 -1.55 -0.27
C ILE A 45 6.65 -0.80 -0.41
N ILE A 46 7.68 -1.27 0.29
CA ILE A 46 9.05 -0.76 0.18
C ILE A 46 9.90 -1.85 -0.48
N CYS A 47 10.31 -1.62 -1.73
CA CYS A 47 11.23 -2.51 -2.45
C CYS A 47 12.67 -2.01 -2.24
N THR A 48 13.57 -2.84 -1.72
CA THR A 48 14.96 -2.42 -1.47
C THR A 48 15.89 -2.76 -2.63
N ALA A 49 16.94 -1.96 -2.81
CA ALA A 49 18.03 -2.27 -3.73
C ALA A 49 19.00 -3.32 -3.12
N LYS A 50 20.00 -3.74 -3.90
CA LYS A 50 21.07 -4.65 -3.45
C LYS A 50 21.86 -4.11 -2.24
N LYS A 51 22.03 -2.79 -2.17
CA LYS A 51 22.63 -2.08 -1.03
C LYS A 51 21.54 -1.30 -0.32
N LEU A 52 21.27 -1.70 0.92
CA LEU A 52 20.29 -1.07 1.77
C LEU A 52 20.97 -0.11 2.76
N LYS A 53 20.35 1.05 3.01
CA LYS A 53 20.64 1.91 4.16
C LYS A 53 19.46 1.78 5.13
N ILE A 54 19.63 1.05 6.23
CA ILE A 54 18.54 0.69 7.15
C ILE A 54 17.94 1.95 7.77
N GLU A 55 18.76 2.95 8.07
CA GLU A 55 18.38 4.22 8.68
C GLU A 55 17.37 4.98 7.81
N LYS A 56 17.52 4.90 6.48
CA LYS A 56 16.59 5.54 5.54
C LYS A 56 15.23 4.84 5.50
N ILE A 57 15.21 3.52 5.58
CA ILE A 57 13.96 2.76 5.68
C ILE A 57 13.28 3.05 7.02
N GLU A 58 14.06 3.08 8.09
CA GLU A 58 13.56 3.39 9.43
C GLU A 58 12.86 4.74 9.46
N GLN A 59 13.54 5.78 9.00
CA GLN A 59 12.99 7.13 8.99
C GLN A 59 11.74 7.25 8.12
N ASN A 60 11.71 6.58 6.95
CA ASN A 60 10.51 6.53 6.11
C ASN A 60 9.34 5.85 6.84
N ILE A 61 9.57 4.69 7.46
CA ILE A 61 8.54 3.96 8.19
C ILE A 61 8.01 4.80 9.36
N ILE A 62 8.88 5.44 10.14
CA ILE A 62 8.49 6.35 11.22
C ILE A 62 7.58 7.47 10.69
N ASN A 63 7.95 8.10 9.57
CA ASN A 63 7.18 9.20 9.00
C ASN A 63 5.84 8.74 8.40
N ILE A 64 5.80 7.57 7.76
CA ILE A 64 4.57 6.97 7.21
C ILE A 64 3.60 6.54 8.31
N LYS A 65 4.11 6.01 9.43
CA LYS A 65 3.29 5.60 10.57
C LYS A 65 2.52 6.74 11.24
N LYS A 66 2.94 8.00 11.01
CA LYS A 66 2.20 9.20 11.45
C LYS A 66 0.89 9.40 10.66
N LEU A 67 0.65 8.63 9.60
CA LEU A 67 -0.60 8.65 8.85
C LEU A 67 -1.65 7.76 9.53
N ASN A 68 -2.77 8.33 9.96
CA ASN A 68 -3.88 7.61 10.60
C ASN A 68 -4.64 6.62 9.67
N ILE A 69 -4.26 6.58 8.39
CA ILE A 69 -4.86 5.74 7.36
C ILE A 69 -4.00 4.54 6.95
N LEU A 70 -2.82 4.37 7.57
CA LEU A 70 -1.96 3.22 7.32
C LEU A 70 -2.66 1.92 7.74
N LEU A 71 -2.66 0.92 6.85
CA LEU A 71 -3.22 -0.42 7.11
C LEU A 71 -2.14 -1.47 7.36
N ASP A 72 -1.11 -1.51 6.51
CA ASP A 72 0.07 -2.34 6.70
C ASP A 72 1.28 -1.85 5.89
N ILE A 73 2.47 -2.27 6.33
CA ILE A 73 3.74 -2.02 5.65
C ILE A 73 4.36 -3.38 5.29
N VAL A 74 4.78 -3.50 4.04
CA VAL A 74 5.54 -4.64 3.52
C VAL A 74 6.90 -4.14 3.03
N VAL A 75 7.98 -4.71 3.59
CA VAL A 75 9.35 -4.42 3.18
C VAL A 75 9.94 -5.66 2.53
N ILE A 76 10.42 -5.52 1.30
CA ILE A 76 11.02 -6.61 0.54
C ILE A 76 12.52 -6.38 0.45
N VAL A 77 13.28 -7.28 1.07
CA VAL A 77 14.75 -7.21 1.14
C VAL A 77 15.40 -8.30 0.29
N GLY A 78 16.60 -8.02 -0.21
CA GLY A 78 17.35 -8.98 -1.03
C GLY A 78 18.11 -10.02 -0.21
N ASN A 79 18.57 -9.70 1.01
CA ASN A 79 19.40 -10.60 1.79
C ASN A 79 18.89 -10.83 3.22
N GLU A 80 19.34 -11.94 3.82
CA GLU A 80 18.89 -12.40 5.12
C GLU A 80 19.39 -11.51 6.27
N LYS A 81 20.58 -10.91 6.13
CA LYS A 81 21.15 -9.98 7.12
C LYS A 81 20.23 -8.77 7.30
N ASP A 82 19.84 -8.11 6.21
CA ASP A 82 18.94 -6.97 6.20
C ASP A 82 17.56 -7.35 6.75
N ARG A 83 17.06 -8.55 6.40
CA ARG A 83 15.80 -9.06 6.95
C ARG A 83 15.84 -9.14 8.46
N GLN A 84 16.90 -9.72 9.02
CA GLN A 84 17.06 -9.87 10.46
C GLN A 84 17.20 -8.52 11.15
N SER A 85 17.98 -7.60 10.58
CA SER A 85 18.13 -6.25 11.13
C SER A 85 16.79 -5.50 11.20
N LEU A 86 16.02 -5.49 10.12
CA LEU A 86 14.69 -4.85 10.11
C LEU A 86 13.70 -5.54 11.04
N LYS A 87 13.71 -6.87 11.13
CA LYS A 87 12.87 -7.61 12.08
C LYS A 87 13.21 -7.30 13.54
N ARG A 88 14.49 -7.10 13.86
CA ARG A 88 14.92 -6.70 15.21
C ARG A 88 14.52 -5.26 15.50
N LEU A 89 14.70 -4.36 14.54
CA LEU A 89 14.35 -2.96 14.66
C LEU A 89 12.85 -2.75 14.89
N PHE A 90 12.01 -3.50 14.18
CA PHE A 90 10.55 -3.41 14.24
C PHE A 90 9.90 -4.60 14.97
N LYS A 91 10.59 -5.17 15.97
CA LYS A 91 10.15 -6.40 16.65
C LYS A 91 8.77 -6.29 17.31
N ASP A 92 8.42 -5.09 17.79
CA ASP A 92 7.17 -4.80 18.49
C ASP A 92 6.11 -4.21 17.55
N GLU A 93 6.37 -4.23 16.23
CA GLU A 93 5.51 -3.64 15.22
C GLU A 93 5.06 -4.67 14.19
N PHE A 94 3.85 -4.49 13.66
CA PHE A 94 3.31 -5.36 12.62
C PHE A 94 3.82 -4.98 11.22
N ILE A 95 5.11 -5.19 10.97
CA ILE A 95 5.74 -4.94 9.66
C ILE A 95 6.15 -6.27 9.01
N LYS A 96 5.69 -6.50 7.78
CA LYS A 96 5.99 -7.72 7.03
C LYS A 96 7.33 -7.56 6.32
N VAL A 97 8.38 -8.19 6.82
CA VAL A 97 9.71 -8.20 6.16
C VAL A 97 9.91 -9.52 5.40
N ILE A 98 9.97 -9.43 4.07
CA ILE A 98 10.00 -10.57 3.16
C ILE A 98 11.36 -10.63 2.45
N LEU A 99 11.97 -11.83 2.43
CA LEU A 99 13.19 -12.08 1.67
C LEU A 99 12.85 -12.42 0.22
N ASN A 100 13.35 -11.63 -0.72
CA ASN A 100 13.39 -11.99 -2.13
C ASN A 100 14.76 -12.60 -2.45
N LYS A 101 14.80 -13.93 -2.62
CA LYS A 101 16.02 -14.68 -2.95
C LYS A 101 16.42 -14.55 -4.43
N ASP A 102 15.53 -14.04 -5.29
CA ASP A 102 15.74 -13.96 -6.73
C ASP A 102 16.46 -12.65 -7.10
N PHE A 103 17.80 -12.71 -7.09
CA PHE A 103 18.66 -11.54 -7.30
C PHE A 103 18.83 -11.12 -8.77
N GLN A 104 18.39 -11.93 -9.73
CA GLN A 104 18.53 -11.61 -11.15
C GLN A 104 17.57 -10.48 -11.57
N ASP A 105 16.39 -10.37 -10.93
CA ASP A 105 15.29 -9.46 -11.35
C ASP A 105 14.65 -8.69 -10.19
N THR A 106 15.49 -8.12 -9.33
CA THR A 106 15.14 -7.65 -7.99
C THR A 106 13.92 -6.73 -7.93
N VAL A 107 13.74 -5.77 -8.85
CA VAL A 107 12.64 -4.79 -8.74
C VAL A 107 11.28 -5.43 -9.08
N TYR A 108 11.22 -6.19 -10.17
CA TYR A 108 9.96 -6.79 -10.63
C TYR A 108 9.47 -7.90 -9.70
N THR A 109 10.36 -8.82 -9.31
CA THR A 109 9.99 -9.91 -8.39
C THR A 109 9.63 -9.36 -7.01
N SER A 110 10.34 -8.35 -6.51
CA SER A 110 10.00 -7.70 -5.23
C SER A 110 8.64 -7.02 -5.27
N LEU A 111 8.31 -6.31 -6.36
CA LEU A 111 7.00 -5.70 -6.52
C LEU A 111 5.88 -6.76 -6.45
N LYS A 112 6.02 -7.88 -7.17
CA LYS A 112 5.01 -8.97 -7.13
C LYS A 112 4.88 -9.58 -5.75
N MET A 113 5.99 -9.78 -5.04
CA MET A 113 5.96 -10.30 -3.68
C MET A 113 5.27 -9.33 -2.73
N GLY A 114 5.57 -8.03 -2.83
CA GLY A 114 4.90 -6.98 -2.06
C GLY A 114 3.39 -6.95 -2.33
N LEU A 115 2.98 -6.92 -3.60
CA LEU A 115 1.57 -6.88 -4.00
C LEU A 115 0.77 -8.10 -3.53
N ARG A 116 1.41 -9.26 -3.38
CA ARG A 116 0.75 -10.47 -2.82
C ARG A 116 0.65 -10.45 -1.29
N ALA A 117 1.49 -9.67 -0.63
CA ALA A 117 1.60 -9.66 0.83
C ALA A 117 0.81 -8.54 1.51
N ILE A 118 0.47 -7.45 0.79
CA ILE A 118 -0.35 -6.35 1.31
C ILE A 118 -1.75 -6.82 1.70
N ASN A 119 -2.36 -6.14 2.67
CA ASN A 119 -3.71 -6.44 3.12
C ASN A 119 -4.73 -6.21 1.99
N PRO A 120 -5.53 -7.20 1.55
CA PRO A 120 -6.42 -7.05 0.40
C PRO A 120 -7.55 -6.04 0.58
N ARG A 121 -7.76 -5.50 1.80
CA ARG A 121 -8.77 -4.49 2.09
C ARG A 121 -8.27 -3.04 1.94
N ASN A 122 -7.05 -2.82 1.44
CA ASN A 122 -6.54 -1.49 1.18
C ASN A 122 -7.28 -0.82 0.01
N SER A 123 -7.41 0.51 0.08
CA SER A 123 -7.98 1.35 -0.99
C SER A 123 -6.91 1.88 -1.94
N PHE A 124 -5.70 2.08 -1.41
CA PHE A 124 -4.54 2.50 -2.19
C PHE A 124 -3.27 1.73 -1.81
N ILE A 125 -2.39 1.58 -2.80
CA ILE A 125 -1.08 0.94 -2.70
C ILE A 125 -0.02 2.01 -2.92
N VAL A 126 0.83 2.23 -1.94
CA VAL A 126 1.95 3.18 -1.99
C VAL A 126 3.23 2.39 -2.25
N LEU A 127 3.97 2.75 -3.30
CA LEU A 127 5.20 2.09 -3.71
C LEU A 127 6.42 3.01 -3.54
N LEU A 128 7.35 2.58 -2.70
CA LEU A 128 8.61 3.23 -2.37
C LEU A 128 9.81 2.35 -2.73
N PHE A 129 10.96 2.99 -2.93
CA PHE A 129 12.24 2.32 -3.08
C PHE A 129 13.14 2.61 -1.87
N GLY A 130 13.72 1.56 -1.28
CA GLY A 130 14.45 1.66 0.00
C GLY A 130 15.75 2.48 -0.03
N ASN A 131 16.22 2.93 -1.19
CA ASN A 131 17.39 3.80 -1.35
C ASN A 131 17.04 5.31 -1.39
N GLN A 132 15.76 5.65 -1.45
CA GLN A 132 15.27 7.03 -1.51
C GLN A 132 15.58 7.81 -0.23
N GLU A 133 15.78 9.12 -0.38
CA GLU A 133 15.80 10.00 0.80
C GLU A 133 14.45 9.93 1.51
N PRO A 134 14.42 9.84 2.85
CA PRO A 134 13.16 9.80 3.58
C PRO A 134 12.35 11.07 3.39
N LEU A 135 11.10 10.92 2.98
CA LEU A 135 10.16 12.03 2.91
C LEU A 135 9.69 12.40 4.31
N GLU A 136 9.37 13.67 4.50
CA GLU A 136 8.74 14.15 5.72
C GLU A 136 7.27 13.69 5.79
N ALA A 137 6.75 13.60 7.02
CA ALA A 137 5.34 13.26 7.23
C ALA A 137 4.40 14.29 6.59
N SER A 138 4.81 15.56 6.50
CA SER A 138 4.07 16.61 5.78
C SER A 138 3.92 16.30 4.29
N THR A 139 4.99 15.85 3.63
CA THR A 139 4.99 15.45 2.21
C THR A 139 4.02 14.29 1.97
N TYR A 140 4.05 13.26 2.83
CA TYR A 140 3.08 12.16 2.74
C TYR A 140 1.64 12.63 2.94
N ASN A 141 1.40 13.53 3.90
CA ASN A 141 0.07 14.10 4.13
C ASN A 141 -0.43 14.91 2.93
N GLU A 142 0.45 15.66 2.26
CA GLU A 142 0.09 16.40 1.05
C GLU A 142 -0.32 15.47 -0.10
N ILE A 143 0.44 14.40 -0.31
CA ILE A 143 0.10 13.35 -1.30
C ILE A 143 -1.27 12.76 -0.97
N VAL A 144 -1.49 12.34 0.27
CA VAL A 144 -2.77 11.74 0.73
C VAL A 144 -3.93 12.70 0.50
N LYS A 145 -3.79 13.99 0.84
CA LYS A 145 -4.84 15.00 0.65
C LYS A 145 -5.27 15.16 -0.82
N ARG A 146 -4.38 14.88 -1.78
CA ARG A 146 -4.70 14.89 -3.22
C ARG A 146 -5.29 13.56 -3.69
N VAL A 147 -4.77 12.45 -3.17
CA VAL A 147 -5.19 11.09 -3.56
C VAL A 147 -6.63 10.81 -3.14
N LEU A 148 -6.98 11.04 -1.87
CA LEU A 148 -8.26 10.58 -1.31
C LEU A 148 -9.52 11.13 -2.00
N PRO A 149 -9.62 12.45 -2.31
CA PRO A 149 -10.80 12.98 -2.99
C PRO A 149 -10.81 12.74 -4.51
N SER A 150 -9.70 12.25 -5.09
CA SER A 150 -9.56 12.12 -6.54
C SER A 150 -10.12 10.79 -7.05
N ASN A 151 -10.76 10.84 -8.23
CA ASN A 151 -11.22 9.65 -8.96
C ASN A 151 -10.13 9.04 -9.86
N ARG A 152 -8.90 9.55 -9.80
CA ARG A 152 -7.76 9.05 -10.57
C ARG A 152 -7.25 7.74 -9.98
N LYS A 153 -6.56 6.95 -10.80
CA LYS A 153 -6.12 5.60 -10.43
C LYS A 153 -4.64 5.52 -10.12
N ILE A 154 -3.85 6.45 -10.64
CA ILE A 154 -2.41 6.50 -10.46
C ILE A 154 -2.03 7.93 -10.08
N PHE A 155 -1.18 8.08 -9.09
CA PHE A 155 -0.66 9.37 -8.66
C PHE A 155 0.85 9.32 -8.64
N ILE A 156 1.45 10.37 -9.21
CA ILE A 156 2.89 10.52 -9.34
C ILE A 156 3.30 11.85 -8.72
N PRO A 157 4.00 11.86 -7.58
CA PRO A 157 4.66 13.05 -7.06
C PRO A 157 5.62 13.63 -8.09
N THR A 158 5.62 14.95 -8.23
CA THR A 158 6.55 15.67 -9.11
C THR A 158 7.20 16.82 -8.37
N TYR A 159 8.48 17.06 -8.64
CA TYR A 159 9.22 18.25 -8.20
C TYR A 159 9.79 18.93 -9.44
N GLU A 160 9.50 20.22 -9.64
CA GLU A 160 9.95 20.99 -10.81
C GLU A 160 9.61 20.33 -12.16
N GLY A 161 8.47 19.62 -12.23
CA GLY A 161 8.02 18.89 -13.43
C GLY A 161 8.67 17.50 -13.60
N GLU A 162 9.65 17.14 -12.78
CA GLU A 162 10.26 15.83 -12.78
C GLU A 162 9.46 14.83 -11.95
N ARG A 163 9.22 13.63 -12.49
CA ARG A 163 8.47 12.57 -11.81
C ARG A 163 9.31 11.86 -10.75
N GLY A 164 8.71 11.66 -9.60
CA GLY A 164 9.30 11.00 -8.44
C GLY A 164 8.40 9.94 -7.82
N HIS A 165 8.55 9.80 -6.51
CA HIS A 165 7.97 8.79 -5.65
C HIS A 165 7.53 9.39 -4.31
N PRO A 166 6.66 8.69 -3.55
CA PRO A 166 6.07 7.38 -3.83
C PRO A 166 5.08 7.38 -4.99
N LEU A 167 5.03 6.28 -5.75
CA LEU A 167 3.90 6.07 -6.66
C LEU A 167 2.70 5.57 -5.84
N VAL A 168 1.52 6.12 -6.11
CA VAL A 168 0.29 5.67 -5.45
C VAL A 168 -0.66 5.11 -6.49
N PHE A 169 -1.17 3.90 -6.24
CA PHE A 169 -2.09 3.21 -7.12
C PHE A 169 -3.40 2.94 -6.38
N SER A 170 -4.53 3.18 -7.03
CA SER A 170 -5.81 2.64 -6.58
C SER A 170 -5.74 1.11 -6.57
N SER A 171 -6.27 0.47 -5.53
CA SER A 171 -6.28 -1.00 -5.41
C SER A 171 -7.15 -1.68 -6.48
N SER A 172 -7.97 -0.90 -7.19
CA SER A 172 -8.64 -1.36 -8.41
C SER A 172 -7.64 -1.84 -9.50
N LEU A 173 -6.40 -1.33 -9.48
CA LEU A 173 -5.32 -1.73 -10.39
C LEU A 173 -4.49 -2.91 -9.89
N LEU A 174 -4.82 -3.52 -8.73
CA LEU A 174 -4.03 -4.61 -8.16
C LEU A 174 -3.88 -5.80 -9.14
N ARG A 175 -4.94 -6.16 -9.87
CA ARG A 175 -4.88 -7.22 -10.88
C ARG A 175 -3.98 -6.83 -12.05
N ASP A 176 -4.09 -5.60 -12.56
CA ASP A 176 -3.22 -5.09 -13.61
C ASP A 176 -1.75 -5.13 -13.17
N LEU A 177 -1.45 -4.62 -11.97
CA LEU A 177 -0.11 -4.66 -11.35
C LEU A 177 0.42 -6.09 -11.22
N LEU A 178 -0.41 -7.03 -10.75
CA LEU A 178 -0.07 -8.46 -10.67
C LEU A 178 0.05 -9.15 -12.04
N SER A 179 -0.52 -8.59 -13.10
CA SER A 179 -0.42 -9.11 -14.47
C SER A 179 0.74 -8.52 -15.30
N LEU A 180 1.40 -7.45 -14.81
CA LEU A 180 2.54 -6.84 -15.50
C LEU A 180 3.59 -7.89 -15.86
N ARG A 181 4.11 -7.83 -17.08
CA ARG A 181 5.27 -8.62 -17.51
C ARG A 181 6.56 -7.87 -17.23
N LYS A 182 7.64 -8.61 -17.01
CA LYS A 182 8.95 -8.10 -16.58
C LYS A 182 9.49 -7.03 -17.55
N GLU A 183 9.36 -7.25 -18.85
CA GLU A 183 9.94 -6.41 -19.91
C GLU A 183 9.27 -5.04 -19.98
N LYS A 184 8.05 -4.92 -19.45
CA LYS A 184 7.20 -3.75 -19.55
C LYS A 184 7.12 -2.97 -18.24
N GLY A 185 7.02 -3.67 -17.12
CA GLY A 185 7.03 -3.09 -15.77
C GLY A 185 5.98 -1.99 -15.53
N ILE A 186 6.25 -1.14 -14.53
CA ILE A 186 5.42 0.03 -14.19
C ILE A 186 5.29 1.03 -15.35
N PRO A 187 6.36 1.36 -16.14
CA PRO A 187 6.24 2.32 -17.23
C PRO A 187 5.13 1.98 -18.25
N TYR A 188 4.92 0.70 -18.53
CA TYR A 188 3.80 0.26 -19.36
C TYR A 188 2.44 0.55 -18.73
N LEU A 189 2.29 0.34 -17.42
CA LEU A 189 1.05 0.64 -16.71
C LEU A 189 0.74 2.14 -16.77
N LEU A 190 1.76 2.99 -16.55
CA LEU A 190 1.62 4.45 -16.62
C LEU A 190 1.17 4.91 -18.01
N ARG A 191 1.67 4.27 -19.08
CA ARG A 191 1.22 4.55 -20.44
C ARG A 191 -0.20 4.05 -20.69
N LYS A 192 -0.54 2.83 -20.26
CA LYS A 192 -1.88 2.24 -20.42
C LYS A 192 -2.95 3.08 -19.73
N PHE A 193 -2.65 3.61 -18.55
CA PHE A 193 -3.58 4.38 -17.72
C PHE A 193 -3.28 5.88 -17.73
N LYS A 194 -2.66 6.41 -18.79
CA LYS A 194 -2.25 7.83 -18.87
C LYS A 194 -3.38 8.81 -18.53
N SER A 195 -4.60 8.57 -19.03
CA SER A 195 -5.76 9.42 -18.75
C SER A 195 -6.30 9.29 -17.32
N ALA A 196 -5.91 8.25 -16.58
CA ALA A 196 -6.27 8.03 -15.18
C ALA A 196 -5.09 8.32 -14.23
N THR A 197 -4.00 8.89 -14.74
CA THR A 197 -2.84 9.32 -13.97
C THR A 197 -2.96 10.80 -13.62
N GLU A 198 -2.62 11.13 -12.38
CA GLU A 198 -2.51 12.50 -11.86
C GLU A 198 -1.07 12.75 -11.41
N GLU A 199 -0.53 13.90 -11.78
CA GLU A 199 0.76 14.36 -11.26
C GLU A 199 0.51 15.34 -10.12
N ILE A 200 1.18 15.11 -8.99
CA ILE A 200 1.05 15.93 -7.78
C ILE A 200 2.31 16.76 -7.65
N ALA A 201 2.23 18.04 -8.02
CA ALA A 201 3.31 18.99 -7.81
C ALA A 201 3.54 19.22 -6.31
N LEU A 202 4.78 18.99 -5.86
CA LEU A 202 5.23 19.14 -4.48
C LEU A 202 6.49 20.02 -4.44
N THR A 203 6.79 20.56 -3.26
CA THR A 203 7.98 21.39 -3.01
C THR A 203 9.16 20.61 -2.42
N ASP A 204 8.95 19.35 -2.04
CA ASP A 204 9.99 18.48 -1.47
C ASP A 204 10.78 17.76 -2.58
N LYS A 205 12.02 18.18 -2.83
CA LYS A 205 12.90 17.56 -3.82
C LYS A 205 13.21 16.08 -3.53
N LYS A 206 13.08 15.62 -2.26
CA LYS A 206 13.36 14.23 -1.87
C LYS A 206 12.42 13.22 -2.53
N VAL A 207 11.33 13.69 -3.15
CA VAL A 207 10.43 12.83 -3.97
C VAL A 207 11.16 12.26 -5.19
N LEU A 208 12.19 12.93 -5.68
CA LEU A 208 12.96 12.44 -6.83
C LEU A 208 13.85 11.26 -6.43
N LEU A 209 14.00 10.32 -7.36
CA LEU A 209 14.95 9.22 -7.20
C LEU A 209 16.37 9.72 -7.39
N THR A 210 17.18 9.69 -6.33
CA THR A 210 18.62 9.88 -6.47
C THR A 210 19.24 8.61 -7.05
N VAL A 211 19.83 8.71 -8.25
CA VAL A 211 20.62 7.62 -8.85
C VAL A 211 21.98 7.64 -8.18
N ASN A 212 22.26 6.66 -7.31
CA ASN A 212 23.58 6.39 -6.74
C ASN A 212 24.07 5.01 -7.17
#